data_AF-A0A8T7JDJ7-F1
#
_entry.id   AF-A0A8T7JDJ7-F1
#
_cell.length_a   1.000
_cell.length_b   1.000
_cell.length_c   1.000
_cell.angle_alpha   90.00
_cell.angle_beta   90.00
_cell.angle_gamma   90.00
#
_symmetry.space_group_name_H-M   'P 1'
#
loop_
_entity.id
_entity.type
_entity.pdbx_description
1 polymer ?
#
loop_
_entity_poly.entity_id
_entity_poly.type
_entity_poly.pdbx_seq_one_letter_code
_entity_poly.pdbx_strand_id
1 'polypeptide(L)'
;MSQTYEALKHFITSTMQTSHIYQPAMLAKLLQSSGEASLEVIARHLLAYDDSQVEYYEERVKAMVGEVLTKNHGITEKIKEGRSITGYRLVGFNELSQGEVDELIDLCASKLDQELARNRFKHRNFRRSPISGSTRFNVLKRAKHRCELCGVSADDRALDVDHILPKSKGGSDDESNLQALCSLCNQNKGNRDSEDFRDIKNAYAERDSSCVFCNEAPARAIAENELALAFLDSYPVTDGHTLIIPKRHVADYFDLYQPELNAIQQLMRLRKEELQRADKAITGFNVGVNAGQSAGQTVFHCHIHLIPRRDGDVEEPRGGVRGVIPSMQIY
;
A
#
# COMPACT_ATOMS: atom_id res chain seq x y z
N MET A 1 0.03 30.93 39.73
CA MET A 1 0.72 30.20 38.65
C MET A 1 0.31 30.82 37.30
N SER A 2 1.14 30.72 36.27
CA SER A 2 0.81 31.31 34.94
C SER A 2 -0.39 30.59 34.32
N GLN A 3 -1.28 31.33 33.64
CA GLN A 3 -2.39 30.75 32.88
C GLN A 3 -1.89 29.73 31.82
N THR A 4 -0.76 30.02 31.19
CA THR A 4 -0.12 29.11 30.22
C THR A 4 0.35 27.80 30.89
N TYR A 5 0.86 27.88 32.11
CA TYR A 5 1.27 26.70 32.86
C TYR A 5 0.06 25.81 33.20
N GLU A 6 -1.03 26.39 33.69
CA GLU A 6 -2.25 25.62 34.00
C GLU A 6 -2.86 24.99 32.74
N ALA A 7 -2.86 25.70 31.62
CA ALA A 7 -3.33 25.18 30.33
C ALA A 7 -2.46 24.00 29.83
N LEU A 8 -1.13 24.15 29.84
CA LEU A 8 -0.21 23.09 29.42
C LEU A 8 -0.29 21.87 30.35
N LYS A 9 -0.36 22.11 31.66
CA LYS A 9 -0.51 21.06 32.66
C LYS A 9 -1.81 20.29 32.44
N HIS A 10 -2.94 20.99 32.31
CA HIS A 10 -4.24 20.36 32.05
C HIS A 10 -4.23 19.55 30.74
N PHE A 11 -3.63 20.10 29.68
CA PHE A 11 -3.49 19.39 28.41
C PHE A 11 -2.72 18.08 28.61
N ILE A 12 -1.55 18.13 29.24
CA ILE A 12 -0.69 16.95 29.47
C ILE A 12 -1.37 15.90 30.36
N THR A 13 -2.07 16.32 31.42
CA THR A 13 -2.63 15.38 32.41
C THR A 13 -4.02 14.88 32.08
N SER A 14 -4.81 15.62 31.30
CA SER A 14 -6.25 15.41 31.19
C SER A 14 -6.79 15.41 29.75
N THR A 15 -6.10 16.02 28.80
CA THR A 15 -6.53 16.09 27.39
C THR A 15 -5.72 15.17 26.47
N MET A 16 -4.43 15.02 26.76
CA MET A 16 -3.50 14.23 25.94
C MET A 16 -3.88 12.74 25.99
N GLN A 17 -4.05 12.15 24.82
CA GLN A 17 -4.34 10.72 24.71
C GLN A 17 -3.06 9.91 24.98
N THR A 18 -3.17 8.87 25.80
CA THR A 18 -2.05 8.00 26.21
C THR A 18 -1.41 7.21 25.06
N SER A 19 -2.07 7.14 23.91
CA SER A 19 -1.58 6.48 22.69
C SER A 19 -0.67 7.34 21.81
N HIS A 20 -0.54 8.65 22.08
CA HIS A 20 0.22 9.57 21.23
C HIS A 20 1.59 9.90 21.84
N ILE A 21 2.56 9.00 21.73
CA ILE A 21 3.94 9.19 22.24
C ILE A 21 4.64 10.45 21.71
N TYR A 22 4.24 10.95 20.53
CA TYR A 22 4.89 12.09 19.88
C TYR A 22 4.49 13.46 20.46
N GLN A 23 3.27 13.59 20.99
CA GLN A 23 2.80 14.83 21.60
C GLN A 23 3.60 15.22 22.87
N PRO A 24 3.77 14.33 23.87
CA PRO A 24 4.59 14.65 25.03
C PRO A 24 6.07 14.80 24.66
N ALA A 25 6.60 14.01 23.72
CA ALA A 25 7.99 14.14 23.27
C ALA A 25 8.26 15.50 22.58
N MET A 26 7.36 15.96 21.71
CA MET A 26 7.49 17.30 21.09
C MET A 26 7.40 18.42 22.13
N LEU A 27 6.42 18.36 23.05
CA LEU A 27 6.27 19.36 24.09
C LEU A 27 7.48 19.40 25.01
N ALA A 28 8.00 18.24 25.43
CA ALA A 28 9.22 18.15 26.21
C ALA A 28 10.40 18.80 25.47
N LYS A 29 10.55 18.54 24.17
CA LYS A 29 11.63 19.13 23.38
C LYS A 29 11.54 20.65 23.28
N LEU A 30 10.35 21.18 23.05
CA LEU A 30 10.13 22.63 23.00
C LEU A 30 10.44 23.28 24.36
N LEU A 31 10.00 22.67 25.46
CA LEU A 31 10.31 23.16 26.82
C LEU A 31 11.82 23.13 27.11
N GLN A 32 12.53 22.08 26.66
CA GLN A 32 14.00 21.97 26.80
C GLN A 32 14.76 22.96 25.90
N SER A 33 14.17 23.40 24.79
CA SER A 33 14.77 24.33 23.83
C SER A 33 14.23 25.75 23.99
N SER A 34 13.90 26.14 25.23
CA SER A 34 13.47 27.50 25.56
C SER A 34 12.23 27.99 24.79
N GLY A 35 11.36 27.07 24.39
CA GLY A 35 10.11 27.34 23.68
C GLY A 35 10.18 27.19 22.17
N GLU A 36 11.36 26.98 21.58
CA GLU A 36 11.53 26.91 20.11
C GLU A 36 12.52 25.82 19.68
N ALA A 37 12.17 25.06 18.64
CA ALA A 37 13.06 24.11 18.01
C ALA A 37 12.74 23.98 16.52
N SER A 38 13.76 23.73 15.69
CA SER A 38 13.54 23.45 14.27
C SER A 38 12.84 22.11 14.07
N LEU A 39 12.15 21.95 12.93
CA LEU A 39 11.50 20.67 12.58
C LEU A 39 12.48 19.49 12.57
N GLU A 40 13.71 19.72 12.12
CA GLU A 40 14.77 18.71 12.13
C GLU A 40 15.11 18.27 13.56
N VAL A 41 15.26 19.21 14.48
CA VAL A 41 15.59 18.95 15.88
C VAL A 41 14.44 18.19 16.58
N ILE A 42 13.19 18.58 16.30
CA ILE A 42 12.01 17.88 16.82
C ILE A 42 11.96 16.46 16.26
N ALA A 43 12.10 16.29 14.95
CA ALA A 43 12.06 14.97 14.31
C ALA A 43 13.12 14.01 14.85
N ARG A 44 14.37 14.47 15.01
CA ARG A 44 15.44 13.66 15.62
C ARG A 44 15.12 13.25 17.06
N HIS A 45 14.46 14.12 17.83
CA HIS A 45 14.04 13.81 19.17
C HIS A 45 12.90 12.78 19.21
N LEU A 46 11.92 12.90 18.32
CA LEU A 46 10.81 11.93 18.21
C LEU A 46 11.30 10.53 17.84
N LEU A 47 12.32 10.42 16.97
CA LEU A 47 12.91 9.13 16.58
C LEU A 47 13.43 8.31 17.78
N ALA A 48 13.81 8.96 18.88
CA ALA A 48 14.28 8.25 20.08
C ALA A 48 13.16 7.50 20.83
N TYR A 49 11.90 7.78 20.51
CA TYR A 49 10.72 7.18 21.13
C TYR A 49 9.95 6.25 20.18
N ASP A 50 10.40 6.13 18.93
CA ASP A 50 9.78 5.25 17.95
C ASP A 50 10.38 3.84 18.05
N ASP A 51 9.78 3.01 18.90
CA ASP A 51 10.20 1.63 19.16
C ASP A 51 10.35 0.82 17.85
N SER A 52 9.50 1.08 16.86
CA SER A 52 9.57 0.37 15.57
C SER A 52 10.82 0.73 14.77
N GLN A 53 11.26 1.98 14.84
CA GLN A 53 12.51 2.42 14.23
C GLN A 53 13.70 1.88 15.00
N VAL A 54 13.64 1.87 16.33
CA VAL A 54 14.68 1.29 17.18
C VAL A 54 14.87 -0.19 16.86
N GLU A 55 13.80 -0.99 16.87
CA GLU A 55 13.82 -2.42 16.50
C GLU A 55 14.38 -2.64 15.08
N TYR A 56 13.97 -1.81 14.11
CA TYR A 56 14.51 -1.86 12.75
C TYR A 56 16.03 -1.65 12.72
N TYR A 57 16.52 -0.66 13.47
CA TYR A 57 17.96 -0.38 13.54
C TYR A 57 18.72 -1.44 14.34
N GLU A 58 18.11 -2.06 15.36
CA GLU A 58 18.72 -3.19 16.07
C GLU A 58 19.00 -4.37 15.15
N GLU A 59 18.02 -4.77 14.35
CA GLU A 59 18.21 -5.85 13.35
C GLU A 59 19.25 -5.46 12.30
N ARG A 60 19.26 -4.17 11.90
CA ARG A 60 20.26 -3.64 10.98
C ARG A 60 21.67 -3.71 11.55
N VAL A 61 21.85 -3.38 12.83
CA VAL A 61 23.11 -3.50 13.56
C VAL A 61 23.52 -4.96 13.64
N LYS A 62 22.62 -5.88 14.03
CA LYS A 62 22.92 -7.32 14.11
C LYS A 62 23.38 -7.91 12.79
N ALA A 63 22.72 -7.56 11.69
CA ALA A 63 22.92 -8.20 10.39
C ALA A 63 23.94 -7.52 9.45
N MET A 64 24.37 -6.28 9.72
CA MET A 64 25.37 -5.60 8.88
C MET A 64 26.57 -5.14 9.69
N VAL A 65 26.38 -4.12 10.51
CA VAL A 65 27.53 -3.44 11.14
C VAL A 65 28.19 -4.35 12.17
N GLY A 66 27.37 -5.04 12.97
CA GLY A 66 27.82 -6.05 13.92
C GLY A 66 28.51 -7.24 13.25
N GLU A 67 28.00 -7.75 12.13
CA GLU A 67 28.70 -8.83 11.41
C GLU A 67 30.05 -8.37 10.84
N VAL A 68 30.10 -7.20 10.22
CA VAL A 68 31.32 -6.66 9.63
C VAL A 68 32.39 -6.42 10.70
N LEU A 69 32.05 -5.72 11.78
CA LEU A 69 33.02 -5.39 12.83
C LEU A 69 33.42 -6.60 13.68
N THR A 70 32.51 -7.55 13.90
CA THR A 70 32.82 -8.77 14.66
C THR A 70 33.47 -9.85 13.80
N LYS A 71 32.78 -10.36 12.77
CA LYS A 71 33.21 -11.56 12.03
C LYS A 71 34.32 -11.26 11.04
N ASN A 72 34.25 -10.12 10.34
CA ASN A 72 35.18 -9.84 9.24
C ASN A 72 36.46 -9.17 9.73
N HIS A 73 36.36 -8.34 10.78
CA HIS A 73 37.49 -7.55 11.25
C HIS A 73 37.93 -7.85 12.68
N GLY A 74 37.15 -8.60 13.48
CA GLY A 74 37.52 -8.94 14.87
C GLY A 74 37.67 -7.73 15.80
N ILE A 75 37.10 -6.57 15.43
CA ILE A 75 37.22 -5.31 16.17
C ILE A 75 36.25 -5.29 17.36
N THR A 76 35.09 -5.95 17.23
CA THR A 76 34.08 -6.02 18.28
C THR A 76 33.67 -7.45 18.62
N GLU A 77 33.21 -7.66 19.85
CA GLU A 77 32.62 -8.91 20.34
C GLU A 77 31.12 -8.73 20.66
N LYS A 78 30.34 -9.81 20.49
CA LYS A 78 28.90 -9.83 20.79
C LYS A 78 28.66 -10.03 22.28
N ILE A 79 27.90 -9.14 22.91
CA ILE A 79 27.34 -9.34 24.25
C ILE A 79 26.05 -10.15 24.09
N LYS A 80 25.94 -11.27 24.83
CA LYS A 80 24.81 -12.20 24.72
C LYS A 80 24.15 -12.43 26.06
N GLU A 81 22.82 -12.50 26.03
CA GLU A 81 22.01 -13.02 27.12
C GLU A 81 21.24 -14.24 26.58
N GLY A 82 21.64 -15.43 27.02
CA GLY A 82 21.19 -16.69 26.41
C GLY A 82 21.55 -16.78 24.92
N ARG A 83 20.54 -16.88 24.05
CA ARG A 83 20.71 -16.93 22.59
C ARG A 83 20.63 -15.56 21.92
N SER A 84 20.22 -14.52 22.64
CA SER A 84 19.98 -13.19 22.10
C SER A 84 21.24 -12.33 22.16
N ILE A 85 21.51 -11.57 21.09
CA ILE A 85 22.55 -10.55 21.08
C ILE A 85 21.95 -9.27 21.66
N THR A 86 22.45 -8.83 22.81
CA THR A 86 21.98 -7.64 23.53
C THR A 86 22.91 -6.44 23.37
N GLY A 87 24.09 -6.62 22.77
CA GLY A 87 25.00 -5.52 22.49
C GLY A 87 26.33 -5.96 21.87
N TYR A 88 27.24 -5.01 21.76
CA TYR A 88 28.60 -5.20 21.25
C TYR A 88 29.61 -4.51 22.17
N ARG A 89 30.83 -5.05 22.25
CA ARG A 89 31.94 -4.45 22.97
C ARG A 89 33.15 -4.34 22.04
N LEU A 90 33.88 -3.23 22.11
CA LEU A 90 35.15 -3.09 21.42
C LEU A 90 36.22 -3.96 22.09
N VAL A 91 36.91 -4.79 21.31
CA VAL A 91 38.00 -5.65 21.80
C VAL A 91 39.18 -4.75 22.18
N GLY A 92 39.77 -4.99 23.35
CA GLY A 92 40.93 -4.22 23.83
C GLY A 92 40.62 -2.78 24.27
N PHE A 93 39.35 -2.38 24.42
CA PHE A 93 39.00 -1.01 24.81
C PHE A 93 39.70 -0.54 26.11
N ASN A 94 39.86 -1.44 27.07
CA ASN A 94 40.50 -1.12 28.35
C ASN A 94 42.01 -0.85 28.24
N GLU A 95 42.62 -1.12 27.08
CA GLU A 95 44.03 -0.87 26.80
C GLU A 95 44.27 0.54 26.24
N LEU A 96 43.19 1.25 25.87
CA LEU A 96 43.27 2.60 25.32
C LEU A 96 43.32 3.65 26.44
N SER A 97 44.21 4.62 26.30
CA SER A 97 44.19 5.84 27.11
C SER A 97 43.06 6.78 26.66
N GLN A 98 42.66 7.71 27.53
CA GLN A 98 41.63 8.70 27.19
C GLN A 98 42.02 9.54 25.96
N GLY A 99 43.31 9.89 25.83
CA GLY A 99 43.79 10.65 24.67
C GLY A 99 43.68 9.88 23.36
N GLU A 100 43.97 8.58 23.36
CA GLU A 100 43.78 7.71 22.19
C GLU A 100 42.30 7.53 21.86
N VAL A 101 41.43 7.42 22.87
CA VAL A 101 39.98 7.36 22.67
C VAL A 101 39.47 8.64 22.01
N ASP A 102 39.88 9.80 22.50
CA ASP A 102 39.46 11.10 21.96
C ASP A 102 39.94 11.25 20.51
N GLU A 103 41.19 10.89 20.20
CA GLU A 103 41.71 10.88 18.83
C GLU A 103 40.91 9.95 17.90
N LEU A 104 40.59 8.74 18.36
CA LEU A 104 39.78 7.79 17.59
C LEU A 104 38.35 8.29 17.36
N ILE A 105 37.75 8.98 18.34
CA ILE A 105 36.44 9.62 18.19
C ILE A 105 36.50 10.72 17.13
N ASP A 106 37.53 11.57 17.15
CA ASP A 106 37.72 12.64 16.18
C ASP A 106 37.94 12.10 14.76
N LEU A 107 38.69 10.99 14.63
CA LEU A 107 38.86 10.27 13.37
C LEU A 107 37.53 9.69 12.86
N CYS A 108 36.69 9.14 13.76
CA CYS A 108 35.36 8.66 13.41
C CYS A 108 34.45 9.80 12.95
N ALA A 109 34.42 10.92 13.68
CA ALA A 109 33.64 12.10 13.33
C ALA A 109 34.05 12.65 11.96
N SER A 110 35.36 12.79 11.72
CA SER A 110 35.90 13.25 10.44
C SER A 110 35.52 12.33 9.27
N LYS A 111 35.51 11.00 9.48
CA LYS A 111 35.03 10.05 8.45
C LYS A 111 33.53 10.17 8.19
N LEU A 112 32.73 10.36 9.23
CA LEU A 112 31.29 10.56 9.09
C LEU A 112 30.99 11.84 8.30
N ASP A 113 31.67 12.94 8.63
CA ASP A 113 31.53 14.21 7.92
C ASP A 113 31.92 14.09 6.44
N GLN A 114 33.02 13.38 6.14
CA GLN A 114 33.41 13.10 4.76
C GLN A 114 32.35 12.29 4.00
N GLU A 115 31.76 11.26 4.61
CA GLU A 115 30.73 10.45 3.97
C GLU A 115 29.40 11.21 3.80
N LEU A 116 29.03 12.06 4.77
CA LEU A 116 27.88 12.94 4.68
C LEU A 116 28.06 13.99 3.57
N ALA A 117 29.26 14.58 3.47
CA ALA A 117 29.61 15.55 2.42
C ALA A 117 29.66 14.91 1.01
N ARG A 118 30.06 13.63 0.91
CA ARG A 118 30.07 12.85 -0.35
C ARG A 118 28.68 12.60 -0.96
N ASN A 119 27.60 13.12 -0.37
CA ASN A 119 26.27 13.18 -0.99
C ASN A 119 25.68 11.81 -1.40
N ARG A 120 26.13 10.69 -0.81
CA ARG A 120 25.55 9.36 -1.13
C ARG A 120 24.09 9.20 -0.71
N PHE A 121 23.57 10.09 0.14
CA PHE A 121 22.16 10.09 0.56
C PHE A 121 21.23 10.98 -0.30
N LYS A 122 21.73 11.70 -1.33
CA LYS A 122 20.85 12.44 -2.26
C LYS A 122 19.94 11.55 -3.11
N HIS A 123 20.24 10.25 -3.23
CA HIS A 123 19.32 9.28 -3.83
C HIS A 123 18.13 8.92 -2.91
N ARG A 124 18.18 9.32 -1.63
CA ARG A 124 17.00 9.37 -0.74
C ARG A 124 16.44 10.79 -0.66
N ASN A 125 16.44 11.53 -1.77
CA ASN A 125 15.50 12.63 -1.94
C ASN A 125 14.09 12.06 -1.83
N PHE A 126 13.59 12.07 -0.61
CA PHE A 126 12.23 11.71 -0.22
C PHE A 126 11.30 12.83 -0.67
N ARG A 127 11.19 13.04 -1.99
CA ARG A 127 9.92 13.48 -2.57
C ARG A 127 9.00 12.27 -2.67
N ARG A 128 8.83 11.53 -1.58
CA ARG A 128 7.60 10.75 -1.40
C ARG A 128 6.68 11.72 -0.69
N SER A 129 5.80 12.38 -1.44
CA SER A 129 4.57 12.87 -0.81
C SER A 129 3.97 11.65 -0.10
N PRO A 130 3.78 11.70 1.22
CA PRO A 130 3.03 10.67 1.93
C PRO A 130 1.70 10.48 1.22
N ILE A 131 1.21 9.23 1.11
CA ILE A 131 -0.17 8.99 0.68
C ILE A 131 -1.05 9.85 1.58
N SER A 132 -1.92 10.67 0.98
CA SER A 132 -2.71 11.61 1.75
C SER A 132 -3.52 10.88 2.82
N GLY A 133 -3.72 11.49 3.99
CA GLY A 133 -4.46 10.86 5.09
C GLY A 133 -5.87 10.42 4.67
N SER A 134 -6.53 11.19 3.80
CA SER A 134 -7.83 10.85 3.22
C SER A 134 -7.76 9.63 2.29
N THR A 135 -6.77 9.56 1.39
CA THR A 135 -6.55 8.39 0.53
C THR A 135 -6.27 7.14 1.35
N ARG A 136 -5.41 7.23 2.37
CA ARG A 136 -5.12 6.12 3.28
C ARG A 136 -6.38 5.64 4.00
N PHE A 137 -7.21 6.56 4.49
CA PHE A 137 -8.49 6.23 5.12
C PHE A 137 -9.45 5.54 4.14
N ASN A 138 -9.58 6.04 2.91
CA ASN A 138 -10.44 5.44 1.89
C ASN A 138 -10.02 4.00 1.54
N VAL A 139 -8.72 3.75 1.42
CA VAL A 139 -8.20 2.40 1.14
C VAL A 139 -8.47 1.44 2.30
N LEU A 140 -8.24 1.86 3.55
CA LEU A 140 -8.54 1.03 4.73
C LEU A 140 -10.06 0.78 4.88
N LYS A 141 -10.88 1.79 4.60
CA LYS A 141 -12.34 1.68 4.58
C LYS A 141 -12.83 0.75 3.47
N ARG A 142 -12.24 0.83 2.27
CA ARG A 142 -12.49 -0.08 1.14
C ARG A 142 -12.20 -1.52 1.53
N ALA A 143 -11.05 -1.73 2.16
CA ALA A 143 -10.60 -3.04 2.63
C ALA A 143 -11.37 -3.54 3.87
N LYS A 144 -12.35 -2.79 4.37
CA LYS A 144 -13.12 -3.09 5.60
C LYS A 144 -12.21 -3.44 6.78
N HIS A 145 -11.09 -2.72 6.92
CA HIS A 145 -10.08 -2.98 7.95
C HIS A 145 -9.56 -4.42 7.96
N ARG A 146 -9.41 -5.03 6.78
CA ARG A 146 -8.77 -6.34 6.60
C ARG A 146 -7.62 -6.25 5.61
N CYS A 147 -6.67 -7.17 5.75
CA CYS A 147 -5.63 -7.33 4.75
C CYS A 147 -6.23 -7.86 3.44
N GLU A 148 -6.00 -7.17 2.33
CA GLU A 148 -6.47 -7.56 1.01
C GLU A 148 -5.69 -8.76 0.43
N LEU A 149 -4.60 -9.21 1.08
CA LEU A 149 -3.85 -10.42 0.70
C LEU A 149 -4.26 -11.65 1.51
N CYS A 150 -4.31 -11.58 2.84
CA CYS A 150 -4.56 -12.75 3.70
C CYS A 150 -5.86 -12.69 4.50
N GLY A 151 -6.61 -11.58 4.45
CA GLY A 151 -7.91 -11.43 5.12
C GLY A 151 -7.87 -11.14 6.63
N VAL A 152 -6.68 -11.12 7.25
CA VAL A 152 -6.52 -10.85 8.69
C VAL A 152 -7.09 -9.47 9.08
N SER A 153 -7.75 -9.38 10.23
CA SER A 153 -8.34 -8.12 10.73
C SER A 153 -7.25 -7.14 11.18
N ALA A 154 -7.55 -5.84 11.09
CA ALA A 154 -6.74 -4.79 11.70
C ALA A 154 -6.64 -4.93 13.23
N ASP A 155 -7.62 -5.58 13.86
CA ASP A 155 -7.61 -5.86 15.31
C ASP A 155 -6.56 -6.93 15.67
N ASP A 156 -6.32 -7.87 14.74
CA ASP A 156 -5.38 -8.97 14.94
C ASP A 156 -3.96 -8.57 14.50
N ARG A 157 -3.85 -7.76 13.43
CA ARG A 157 -2.56 -7.28 12.89
C ARG A 157 -2.70 -5.90 12.27
N ALA A 158 -1.78 -5.01 12.61
CA ALA A 158 -1.71 -3.67 12.03
C ALA A 158 -1.68 -3.70 10.49
N LEU A 159 -2.47 -2.81 9.89
CA LEU A 159 -2.56 -2.66 8.43
C LEU A 159 -1.81 -1.41 7.95
N ASP A 160 -1.06 -1.60 6.87
CA ASP A 160 -0.43 -0.57 6.08
C ASP A 160 -1.12 -0.40 4.74
N VAL A 161 -1.03 0.81 4.18
CA VAL A 161 -1.43 1.07 2.81
C VAL A 161 -0.17 1.18 1.97
N ASP A 162 -0.01 0.26 1.03
CA ASP A 162 1.15 0.19 0.15
C ASP A 162 0.74 0.21 -1.32
N HIS A 163 1.66 0.65 -2.17
CA HIS A 163 1.44 0.65 -3.61
C HIS A 163 1.49 -0.76 -4.19
N ILE A 164 0.53 -1.06 -5.03
CA ILE A 164 0.46 -2.30 -5.80
C ILE A 164 1.58 -2.31 -6.85
N LEU A 165 1.59 -1.33 -7.77
CA LEU A 165 2.75 -0.97 -8.57
C LEU A 165 3.63 0.00 -7.77
N PRO A 166 4.87 -0.36 -7.40
CA PRO A 166 5.72 0.52 -6.61
C PRO A 166 5.96 1.88 -7.27
N LYS A 167 6.01 2.97 -6.49
CA LYS A 167 6.36 4.32 -6.99
C LYS A 167 7.66 4.36 -7.80
N SER A 168 8.67 3.58 -7.39
CA SER A 168 9.95 3.47 -8.11
C SER A 168 9.80 2.92 -9.52
N LYS A 169 8.67 2.29 -9.84
CA LYS A 169 8.32 1.74 -11.14
C LYS A 169 7.22 2.54 -11.85
N GLY A 170 6.90 3.74 -11.38
CA GLY A 170 5.91 4.64 -11.98
C GLY A 170 4.49 4.46 -11.46
N GLY A 171 4.29 3.72 -10.36
CA GLY A 171 2.99 3.64 -9.72
C GLY A 171 2.48 4.98 -9.20
N SER A 172 1.24 5.31 -9.53
CA SER A 172 0.54 6.51 -9.08
C SER A 172 0.04 6.38 -7.63
N ASP A 173 -0.32 7.51 -7.00
CA ASP A 173 -1.01 7.54 -5.70
C ASP A 173 -2.54 7.34 -5.83
N ASP A 174 -3.01 6.91 -7.00
CA ASP A 174 -4.41 6.61 -7.23
C ASP A 174 -4.89 5.46 -6.33
N GLU A 175 -6.13 5.53 -5.83
CA GLU A 175 -6.69 4.51 -4.95
C GLU A 175 -6.69 3.11 -5.60
N SER A 176 -6.78 3.00 -6.93
CA SER A 176 -6.67 1.74 -7.67
C SER A 176 -5.28 1.10 -7.56
N ASN A 177 -4.24 1.90 -7.37
CA ASN A 177 -2.87 1.43 -7.22
C ASN A 177 -2.45 1.26 -5.74
N LEU A 178 -3.37 1.37 -4.80
CA LEU A 178 -3.11 1.22 -3.37
C LEU A 178 -3.83 -0.01 -2.82
N GLN A 179 -3.21 -0.69 -1.85
CA GLN A 179 -3.78 -1.85 -1.16
C GLN A 179 -3.52 -1.83 0.34
N ALA A 180 -4.44 -2.38 1.13
CA ALA A 180 -4.30 -2.57 2.56
C ALA A 180 -3.66 -3.93 2.87
N LEU A 181 -2.45 -3.94 3.41
CA LEU A 181 -1.69 -5.15 3.75
C LEU A 181 -1.42 -5.21 5.25
N CYS A 182 -1.50 -6.40 5.86
CA CYS A 182 -0.99 -6.56 7.23
C CYS A 182 0.52 -6.45 7.27
N SER A 183 1.07 -6.10 8.43
CA SER A 183 2.52 -5.95 8.64
C SER A 183 3.34 -7.13 8.08
N LEU A 184 2.89 -8.36 8.28
CA LEU A 184 3.56 -9.57 7.76
C LEU A 184 3.52 -9.65 6.24
N CYS A 185 2.34 -9.45 5.62
CA CYS A 185 2.18 -9.46 4.17
C CYS A 185 2.97 -8.32 3.51
N ASN A 186 3.00 -7.16 4.14
CA ASN A 186 3.74 -5.99 3.69
C ASN A 186 5.26 -6.20 3.77
N GLN A 187 5.75 -6.80 4.86
CA GLN A 187 7.16 -7.16 5.02
C GLN A 187 7.60 -8.27 4.05
N ASN A 188 6.75 -9.29 3.86
CA ASN A 188 7.02 -10.39 2.93
C ASN A 188 7.02 -9.95 1.46
N LYS A 189 6.33 -8.84 1.13
CA LYS A 189 6.44 -8.17 -0.18
C LYS A 189 7.82 -7.53 -0.41
N GLY A 190 8.71 -7.51 0.60
CA GLY A 190 10.05 -6.93 0.53
C GLY A 190 10.83 -7.32 -0.75
N ASN A 191 11.74 -6.42 -1.17
CA ASN A 191 12.49 -6.40 -2.45
C ASN A 191 13.38 -7.62 -2.80
N ARG A 192 13.01 -8.86 -2.46
CA ARG A 192 13.87 -10.06 -2.55
C ARG A 192 13.30 -11.22 -3.36
N ASP A 193 12.39 -10.97 -4.30
CA ASP A 193 12.17 -11.93 -5.38
C ASP A 193 13.08 -11.61 -6.56
N SER A 194 13.86 -12.61 -6.96
CA SER A 194 14.68 -12.62 -8.17
C SER A 194 13.85 -12.97 -9.40
N GLU A 195 12.57 -12.63 -9.44
CA GLU A 195 11.85 -12.52 -10.69
C GLU A 195 12.13 -11.15 -11.27
N ASP A 196 12.50 -11.11 -12.55
CA ASP A 196 12.69 -9.87 -13.28
C ASP A 196 11.33 -9.15 -13.41
N PHE A 197 10.96 -8.38 -12.38
CA PHE A 197 9.72 -7.61 -12.35
C PHE A 197 9.60 -6.55 -13.47
N ARG A 198 10.59 -6.39 -14.36
CA ARG A 198 10.44 -5.60 -15.59
C ARG A 198 9.42 -6.27 -16.51
N ASP A 199 9.40 -7.59 -16.57
CA ASP A 199 8.46 -8.35 -17.39
C ASP A 199 7.04 -8.30 -16.82
N ILE A 200 6.89 -8.28 -15.49
CA ILE A 200 5.57 -8.14 -14.84
C ILE A 200 4.94 -6.76 -15.13
N LYS A 201 5.74 -5.69 -15.22
CA LYS A 201 5.23 -4.38 -15.62
C LYS A 201 4.84 -4.36 -17.09
N ASN A 202 5.69 -4.93 -17.95
CA ASN A 202 5.40 -5.04 -19.38
C ASN A 202 4.16 -5.89 -19.64
N ALA A 203 3.86 -6.88 -18.80
CA ALA A 203 2.66 -7.69 -18.89
C ALA A 203 1.39 -6.82 -18.87
N TYR A 204 1.28 -5.80 -18.01
CA TYR A 204 0.12 -4.87 -18.01
C TYR A 204 -0.03 -4.05 -19.30
N ALA A 205 1.04 -3.90 -20.07
CA ALA A 205 1.03 -3.26 -21.38
C ALA A 205 0.70 -4.22 -22.53
N GLU A 206 0.56 -5.53 -22.26
CA GLU A 206 0.22 -6.52 -23.27
C GLU A 206 -1.13 -6.18 -23.92
N ARG A 207 -1.14 -6.18 -25.24
CA ARG A 207 -2.30 -5.93 -26.11
C ARG A 207 -2.24 -6.90 -27.28
N ASP A 208 -3.41 -7.33 -27.73
CA ASP A 208 -3.55 -8.09 -28.97
C ASP A 208 -4.11 -7.19 -30.06
N SER A 209 -3.34 -6.97 -31.13
CA SER A 209 -3.75 -6.18 -32.30
C SER A 209 -4.97 -6.74 -33.05
N SER A 210 -5.30 -8.03 -32.87
CA SER A 210 -6.47 -8.67 -33.44
C SER A 210 -7.72 -8.59 -32.53
N CYS A 211 -7.55 -8.20 -31.27
CA CYS A 211 -8.64 -8.11 -30.30
C CYS A 211 -9.44 -6.81 -30.47
N VAL A 212 -10.76 -6.95 -30.68
CA VAL A 212 -11.68 -5.82 -30.81
C VAL A 212 -11.66 -4.91 -29.58
N PHE A 213 -11.56 -5.45 -28.36
CA PHE A 213 -11.51 -4.64 -27.14
C PHE A 213 -10.18 -3.91 -26.96
N CYS A 214 -9.05 -4.49 -27.37
CA CYS A 214 -7.77 -3.78 -27.33
C CYS A 214 -7.76 -2.54 -28.23
N ASN A 215 -8.46 -2.61 -29.38
CA ASN A 215 -8.43 -1.56 -30.39
C ASN A 215 -9.56 -0.53 -30.24
N GLU A 216 -10.79 -0.97 -29.96
CA GLU A 216 -11.97 -0.10 -30.01
C GLU A 216 -12.40 0.43 -28.62
N ALA A 217 -12.20 -0.35 -27.56
CA ALA A 217 -12.67 0.03 -26.22
C ALA A 217 -12.08 1.36 -25.71
N PRO A 218 -10.79 1.69 -25.93
CA PRO A 218 -10.23 2.97 -25.48
C PRO A 218 -10.95 4.19 -26.05
N ALA A 219 -11.38 4.15 -27.31
CA ALA A 219 -12.09 5.26 -27.95
C ALA A 219 -13.56 5.39 -27.48
N ARG A 220 -14.12 4.33 -26.90
CA ARG A 220 -15.51 4.23 -26.43
C ARG A 220 -15.63 4.31 -24.90
N ALA A 221 -14.52 4.47 -24.19
CA ALA A 221 -14.48 4.45 -22.74
C ALA A 221 -15.32 5.59 -22.16
N ILE A 222 -16.26 5.24 -21.28
CA ILE A 222 -17.06 6.20 -20.51
C ILE A 222 -16.44 6.49 -19.14
N ALA A 223 -15.58 5.59 -18.65
CA ALA A 223 -14.77 5.77 -17.46
C ALA A 223 -13.52 4.89 -17.56
N GLU A 224 -12.43 5.33 -16.94
CA GLU A 224 -11.21 4.54 -16.83
C GLU A 224 -10.47 4.83 -15.53
N ASN A 225 -9.63 3.89 -15.12
CA ASN A 225 -8.60 4.10 -14.11
C ASN A 225 -7.26 3.55 -14.62
N GLU A 226 -6.28 3.37 -13.73
CA GLU A 226 -4.93 2.96 -14.13
C GLU A 226 -4.91 1.64 -14.93
N LEU A 227 -5.75 0.66 -14.56
CA LEU A 227 -5.66 -0.70 -15.08
C LEU A 227 -6.93 -1.21 -15.78
N ALA A 228 -8.03 -0.46 -15.77
CA ALA A 228 -9.30 -0.89 -16.35
C ALA A 228 -10.01 0.23 -17.12
N LEU A 229 -10.89 -0.19 -18.03
CA LEU A 229 -11.78 0.65 -18.83
C LEU A 229 -13.23 0.20 -18.63
N ALA A 230 -14.17 1.12 -18.68
CA ALA A 230 -15.60 0.84 -18.75
C ALA A 230 -16.22 1.49 -19.99
N PHE A 231 -17.09 0.78 -20.71
CA PHE A 231 -17.80 1.27 -21.89
C PHE A 231 -19.15 0.58 -22.05
N LEU A 232 -20.07 1.18 -22.80
CA LEU A 232 -21.40 0.60 -23.03
C LEU A 232 -21.33 -0.57 -24.00
N ASP A 233 -22.08 -1.64 -23.69
CA ASP A 233 -22.26 -2.77 -24.59
C ASP A 233 -23.00 -2.32 -25.86
N SER A 234 -22.56 -2.80 -27.03
CA SER A 234 -23.21 -2.50 -28.31
C SER A 234 -24.57 -3.23 -28.46
N TYR A 235 -24.75 -4.33 -27.73
CA TYR A 235 -25.95 -5.16 -27.71
C TYR A 235 -26.44 -5.29 -26.27
N PRO A 236 -26.94 -4.20 -25.66
CA PRO A 236 -27.29 -4.17 -24.26
C PRO A 236 -28.43 -5.15 -23.93
N VAL A 237 -28.27 -5.94 -22.85
CA VAL A 237 -29.36 -6.79 -22.33
C VAL A 237 -30.48 -5.91 -21.76
N THR A 238 -30.10 -4.85 -21.06
CA THR A 238 -30.99 -3.78 -20.59
C THR A 238 -30.31 -2.42 -20.77
N ASP A 239 -31.09 -1.35 -20.83
CA ASP A 239 -30.54 0.00 -20.95
C ASP A 239 -29.59 0.33 -19.79
N GLY A 240 -28.38 0.79 -20.14
CA GLY A 240 -27.27 1.04 -19.22
C GLY A 240 -26.28 -0.12 -19.04
N HIS A 241 -26.46 -1.24 -19.76
CA HIS A 241 -25.51 -2.37 -19.77
C HIS A 241 -24.09 -1.90 -20.10
N THR A 242 -23.19 -2.05 -19.13
CA THR A 242 -21.79 -1.61 -19.22
C THR A 242 -20.86 -2.82 -19.14
N LEU A 243 -19.83 -2.83 -20.00
CA LEU A 243 -18.71 -3.76 -19.93
C LEU A 243 -17.54 -3.08 -19.21
N ILE A 244 -16.93 -3.78 -18.25
CA ILE A 244 -15.72 -3.36 -17.57
C ILE A 244 -14.61 -4.35 -17.92
N ILE A 245 -13.48 -3.87 -18.44
CA ILE A 245 -12.38 -4.70 -18.93
C ILE A 245 -11.05 -4.26 -18.31
N PRO A 246 -10.08 -5.18 -18.12
CA PRO A 246 -8.69 -4.77 -17.89
C PRO A 246 -8.15 -4.10 -19.16
N LYS A 247 -7.23 -3.15 -18.98
CA LYS A 247 -6.47 -2.56 -20.08
C LYS A 247 -5.56 -3.62 -20.72
N ARG A 248 -4.91 -4.46 -19.91
CA ARG A 248 -4.13 -5.63 -20.37
C ARG A 248 -5.03 -6.60 -21.13
N HIS A 249 -4.51 -7.18 -22.20
CA HIS A 249 -5.17 -8.30 -22.87
C HIS A 249 -4.99 -9.57 -22.05
N VAL A 250 -6.11 -10.15 -21.60
CA VAL A 250 -6.18 -11.46 -20.97
C VAL A 250 -7.44 -12.17 -21.41
N ALA A 251 -7.36 -13.48 -21.63
CA ALA A 251 -8.45 -14.24 -22.20
C ALA A 251 -9.71 -14.17 -21.33
N ASP A 252 -9.59 -14.46 -20.03
CA ASP A 252 -10.75 -14.47 -19.14
C ASP A 252 -10.44 -14.00 -17.70
N TYR A 253 -11.44 -14.13 -16.82
CA TYR A 253 -11.41 -13.67 -15.43
C TYR A 253 -10.33 -14.32 -14.57
N PHE A 254 -10.02 -15.59 -14.83
CA PHE A 254 -9.12 -16.37 -13.98
C PHE A 254 -7.64 -16.02 -14.22
N ASP A 255 -7.36 -15.30 -15.30
CA ASP A 255 -6.02 -14.79 -15.65
C ASP A 255 -5.74 -13.37 -15.10
N LEU A 256 -6.71 -12.76 -14.41
CA LEU A 256 -6.57 -11.44 -13.81
C LEU A 256 -5.66 -11.48 -12.59
N TYR A 257 -4.77 -10.49 -12.50
CA TYR A 257 -4.03 -10.25 -11.27
C TYR A 257 -4.87 -9.42 -10.29
N GLN A 258 -4.58 -9.56 -8.98
CA GLN A 258 -5.24 -8.78 -7.93
C GLN A 258 -5.36 -7.26 -8.19
N PRO A 259 -4.37 -6.57 -8.79
CA PRO A 259 -4.47 -5.15 -9.09
C PRO A 259 -5.59 -4.84 -10.10
N GLU A 260 -5.75 -5.70 -11.10
CA GLU A 260 -6.79 -5.57 -12.14
C GLU A 260 -8.16 -5.86 -11.54
N LEU A 261 -8.27 -6.89 -10.69
CA LEU A 261 -9.51 -7.18 -9.93
C LEU A 261 -9.94 -5.95 -9.12
N ASN A 262 -9.00 -5.31 -8.43
CA ASN A 262 -9.28 -4.11 -7.64
C ASN A 262 -9.73 -2.94 -8.53
N ALA A 263 -9.04 -2.71 -9.66
CA ALA A 263 -9.36 -1.65 -10.61
C ALA A 263 -10.74 -1.84 -11.25
N ILE A 264 -11.06 -3.06 -11.67
CA ILE A 264 -12.37 -3.44 -12.22
C ILE A 264 -13.47 -3.23 -11.17
N GLN A 265 -13.27 -3.71 -9.94
CA GLN A 265 -14.24 -3.57 -8.86
C GLN A 265 -14.53 -2.09 -8.53
N GLN A 266 -13.52 -1.22 -8.61
CA GLN A 266 -13.70 0.22 -8.41
C GLN A 266 -14.57 0.84 -9.50
N LEU A 267 -14.29 0.56 -10.77
CA LEU A 267 -15.11 1.06 -11.88
C LEU A 267 -16.53 0.52 -11.82
N MET A 268 -16.72 -0.75 -11.48
CA MET A 268 -18.06 -1.33 -11.32
C MET A 268 -18.87 -0.61 -10.24
N ARG A 269 -18.27 -0.32 -9.08
CA ARG A 269 -18.95 0.39 -7.99
C ARG A 269 -19.30 1.81 -8.40
N LEU A 270 -18.34 2.53 -8.98
CA LEU A 270 -18.56 3.89 -9.48
C LEU A 270 -19.72 3.91 -10.49
N ARG A 271 -19.66 3.02 -11.48
CA ARG A 271 -20.67 2.94 -12.54
C ARG A 271 -22.05 2.57 -12.01
N LYS A 272 -22.13 1.62 -11.09
CA LYS A 272 -23.37 1.26 -10.41
C LYS A 272 -23.99 2.50 -9.72
N GLU A 273 -23.19 3.27 -8.99
CA GLU A 273 -23.66 4.47 -8.31
C GLU A 273 -24.09 5.58 -9.28
N GLU A 274 -23.40 5.74 -10.41
CA GLU A 274 -23.81 6.66 -11.49
C GLU A 274 -25.14 6.25 -12.11
N LEU A 275 -25.30 4.97 -12.47
CA LEU A 275 -26.54 4.44 -13.05
C LEU A 275 -27.73 4.65 -12.11
N GLN A 276 -27.60 4.30 -10.82
CA GLN A 276 -28.68 4.50 -9.84
C GLN A 276 -28.96 5.98 -9.52
N ARG A 277 -27.99 6.86 -9.77
CA ARG A 277 -28.22 8.32 -9.66
C ARG A 277 -29.01 8.84 -10.85
N ALA A 278 -28.67 8.38 -12.05
CA ALA A 278 -29.30 8.79 -13.30
C ALA A 278 -30.70 8.20 -13.49
N ASP A 279 -30.92 6.94 -13.10
CA ASP A 279 -32.20 6.24 -13.22
C ASP A 279 -32.61 5.61 -11.88
N LYS A 280 -33.69 6.13 -11.31
CA LYS A 280 -34.26 5.68 -10.03
C LYS A 280 -35.10 4.41 -10.15
N ALA A 281 -35.47 3.99 -11.36
CA ALA A 281 -36.17 2.74 -11.59
C ALA A 281 -35.23 1.51 -11.48
N ILE A 282 -33.90 1.73 -11.46
CA ILE A 282 -32.92 0.66 -11.27
C ILE A 282 -32.96 0.17 -9.82
N THR A 283 -33.55 -1.01 -9.62
CA THR A 283 -33.71 -1.67 -8.30
C THR A 283 -32.69 -2.78 -8.07
N GLY A 284 -32.06 -3.29 -9.12
CA GLY A 284 -31.10 -4.39 -9.04
C GLY A 284 -30.02 -4.36 -10.11
N PHE A 285 -29.09 -5.31 -10.02
CA PHE A 285 -28.04 -5.51 -11.02
C PHE A 285 -27.77 -7.00 -11.20
N ASN A 286 -27.55 -7.44 -12.43
CA ASN A 286 -26.81 -8.67 -12.70
C ASN A 286 -25.35 -8.32 -12.98
N VAL A 287 -24.46 -9.08 -12.36
CA VAL A 287 -23.03 -9.05 -12.65
C VAL A 287 -22.66 -10.44 -13.15
N GLY A 288 -22.04 -10.51 -14.32
CA GLY A 288 -21.71 -11.77 -14.96
C GLY A 288 -20.37 -11.70 -15.68
N VAL A 289 -19.70 -12.85 -15.73
CA VAL A 289 -18.48 -13.04 -16.50
C VAL A 289 -18.56 -14.40 -17.17
N ASN A 290 -18.26 -14.45 -18.45
CA ASN A 290 -18.14 -15.70 -19.19
C ASN A 290 -16.65 -16.01 -19.37
N ALA A 291 -16.22 -17.18 -18.91
CA ALA A 291 -14.84 -17.66 -19.05
C ALA A 291 -14.84 -18.94 -19.90
N GLY A 292 -14.28 -18.83 -21.11
CA GLY A 292 -14.26 -19.90 -22.10
C GLY A 292 -15.49 -19.95 -23.02
N GLN A 293 -15.31 -20.54 -24.20
CA GLN A 293 -16.33 -20.63 -25.25
C GLN A 293 -17.61 -21.34 -24.78
N SER A 294 -17.47 -22.44 -24.01
CA SER A 294 -18.61 -23.20 -23.49
C SER A 294 -19.48 -22.41 -22.52
N ALA A 295 -18.92 -21.36 -21.90
CA ALA A 295 -19.66 -20.43 -21.05
C ALA A 295 -20.30 -19.27 -21.85
N GLY A 296 -20.22 -19.28 -23.18
CA GLY A 296 -20.75 -18.24 -24.05
C GLY A 296 -19.83 -17.04 -24.24
N GLN A 297 -18.54 -17.15 -23.91
CA GLN A 297 -17.58 -16.09 -24.20
C GLN A 297 -17.32 -16.00 -25.71
N THR A 298 -17.49 -14.80 -26.29
CA THR A 298 -17.30 -14.55 -27.72
C THR A 298 -16.10 -13.67 -28.02
N VAL A 299 -15.77 -12.73 -27.14
CA VAL A 299 -14.53 -11.95 -27.17
C VAL A 299 -13.60 -12.46 -26.08
N PHE A 300 -12.46 -13.02 -26.49
CA PHE A 300 -11.42 -13.55 -25.59
C PHE A 300 -10.53 -12.42 -25.05
N HIS A 301 -11.19 -11.43 -24.47
CA HIS A 301 -10.60 -10.40 -23.63
C HIS A 301 -11.53 -10.26 -22.43
N CYS A 302 -11.03 -10.49 -21.22
CA CYS A 302 -11.84 -10.52 -20.00
C CYS A 302 -12.76 -9.30 -19.92
N HIS A 303 -14.06 -9.54 -19.76
CA HIS A 303 -15.04 -8.47 -19.65
C HIS A 303 -16.11 -8.85 -18.63
N ILE A 304 -16.35 -7.92 -17.73
CA ILE A 304 -17.34 -8.06 -16.68
C ILE A 304 -18.57 -7.28 -17.10
N HIS A 305 -19.68 -7.99 -17.19
CA HIS A 305 -20.98 -7.40 -17.46
C HIS A 305 -21.54 -6.76 -16.19
N LEU A 306 -21.91 -5.49 -16.27
CA LEU A 306 -22.71 -4.80 -15.26
C LEU A 306 -24.05 -4.41 -15.89
N ILE A 307 -25.08 -5.18 -15.57
CA ILE A 307 -26.41 -5.09 -16.20
C ILE A 307 -27.40 -4.52 -15.19
N PRO A 308 -27.85 -3.26 -15.32
CA PRO A 308 -28.87 -2.70 -14.44
C PRO A 308 -30.24 -3.35 -14.67
N ARG A 309 -30.99 -3.59 -13.59
CA ARG A 309 -32.29 -4.25 -13.60
C ARG A 309 -33.37 -3.35 -13.01
N ARG A 310 -34.58 -3.47 -13.55
CA ARG A 310 -35.78 -2.70 -13.13
C ARG A 310 -36.90 -3.68 -12.83
N ASP A 311 -37.78 -3.34 -11.89
CA ASP A 311 -38.94 -4.18 -11.62
C ASP A 311 -39.84 -4.25 -12.87
N GLY A 312 -40.19 -5.47 -13.29
CA GLY A 312 -41.01 -5.72 -14.49
C GLY A 312 -40.25 -5.76 -15.82
N ASP A 313 -38.91 -5.68 -15.81
CA ASP A 313 -38.10 -5.85 -17.03
C ASP A 313 -38.05 -7.30 -17.55
N VAL A 314 -38.49 -8.26 -16.73
CA VAL A 314 -38.78 -9.64 -17.08
C VAL A 314 -39.98 -10.12 -16.26
N GLU A 315 -40.82 -10.98 -16.83
CA GLU A 315 -42.02 -11.51 -16.17
C GLU A 315 -41.68 -12.30 -14.90
N GLU A 316 -40.68 -13.19 -14.98
CA GLU A 316 -40.21 -14.00 -13.85
C GLU A 316 -38.72 -13.79 -13.58
N PRO A 317 -38.34 -12.90 -12.64
CA PRO A 317 -36.94 -12.59 -12.36
C PRO A 317 -36.23 -13.66 -11.50
N ARG A 318 -36.97 -14.61 -10.92
CA ARG A 318 -36.40 -15.71 -10.13
C ARG A 318 -35.53 -16.60 -11.02
N GLY A 319 -34.45 -17.14 -10.44
CA GLY A 319 -33.49 -18.00 -11.13
C GLY A 319 -32.22 -17.28 -11.57
N GLY A 320 -32.31 -16.04 -12.07
CA GLY A 320 -31.15 -15.20 -12.39
C GLY A 320 -30.12 -15.92 -13.27
N VAL A 321 -28.93 -16.19 -12.72
CA VAL A 321 -27.82 -16.90 -13.41
C VAL A 321 -28.24 -18.27 -13.94
N ARG A 322 -29.25 -18.93 -13.37
CA ARG A 322 -29.74 -20.22 -13.88
C ARG A 322 -30.30 -20.12 -15.31
N GLY A 323 -30.68 -18.93 -15.76
CA GLY A 323 -31.11 -18.66 -17.13
C GLY A 323 -30.03 -18.89 -18.20
N VAL A 324 -28.76 -19.11 -17.81
CA VAL A 324 -27.71 -19.55 -18.76
C VAL A 324 -28.07 -20.89 -19.43
N ILE A 325 -28.82 -21.75 -18.73
CA ILE A 325 -29.48 -22.92 -19.32
C ILE A 325 -30.98 -22.64 -19.24
N PRO A 326 -31.65 -22.25 -20.34
CA PRO A 326 -33.03 -21.76 -20.30
C PRO A 326 -34.02 -22.68 -19.58
N SER A 327 -33.87 -23.99 -19.73
CA SER A 327 -34.72 -24.98 -19.07
C SER A 327 -34.58 -25.02 -17.54
N MET A 328 -33.55 -24.39 -16.97
CA MET A 328 -33.24 -24.39 -15.54
C MET A 328 -33.61 -23.07 -14.85
N GLN A 329 -34.12 -22.08 -15.59
CA GLN A 329 -34.40 -20.74 -15.10
C GLN A 329 -35.52 -20.73 -14.04
N ILE A 330 -36.62 -21.44 -14.30
CA ILE A 330 -37.82 -21.44 -13.46
C ILE A 330 -37.75 -22.61 -12.46
N TYR A 331 -38.24 -22.36 -11.24
CA TYR A 331 -38.39 -23.36 -10.17
C TYR A 331 -39.75 -24.01 -10.22
#